data_AF-A0A1F9X4X2-F1
#
_entry.id   AF-A0A1F9X4X2-F1
#
_cell.length_a   1.000
_cell.length_b   1.000
_cell.length_c   1.000
_cell.angle_alpha   90.00
_cell.angle_beta   90.00
_cell.angle_gamma   90.00
#
_symmetry.space_group_name_H-M   'P 1'
#
loop_
_entity.id
_entity.type
_entity.pdbx_description
1 polymer ?
#
loop_
_entity_poly.entity_id
_entity_poly.type
_entity_poly.pdbx_seq_one_letter_code
_entity_poly.pdbx_strand_id
1 'polypeptide(L)'
;MLLEMHAHTNRHSKCSQVSPVVLVKGVVKMGLQGLVITEHHYLWSKEELEQLRKDAELNEQFILLAGQEVETDKGHILVYGVDKTISSSIELSELKKIFPGALLVWAHPFRNARNPSAAELLNPLLNGIEVFSSNHNINENSLALKRWHEYKFTAISGSDTHDKINTGIYPTQFDHPVTSIEDLISEVKNNRCRPFLKEIPKFGSNASVTEVTVGTKGADETRLRLIIRNAYDSKAWEKMKTASDIMKTIYDTGMNRGSFRVPKIIEADETGKVIIEEGQRGKSLYDVLNTVSFDAGEKYFIMAAQWLAKLHNSKLSYADASATAEKENRRLESYLKNYEIMDSPYLNNARKLIIAVKAAENRLFTNPKTRWALSHGDYHPKNIIVGQDIAHDPATAFVSVIDFGNSLMYPAAFDVGYFLAQFESQFEKHPEIIRQYKESVFLKAYMESAKNLPKDFKKQVQLFKLRANLSIASFYIKVGKGESEEMKGLIKRSMKLAKAKLK
;
A
#
# COMPACT_ATOMS: atom_id res chain seq x y z
N MET A 1 11.52 24.13 0.09
CA MET A 1 10.31 24.73 0.69
C MET A 1 9.07 23.99 0.19
N LEU A 2 7.97 23.92 0.95
CA LEU A 2 6.72 23.25 0.59
C LEU A 2 5.55 24.25 0.61
N LEU A 3 4.82 24.33 -0.50
CA LEU A 3 3.67 25.22 -0.68
C LEU A 3 2.42 24.44 -1.08
N GLU A 4 1.26 24.85 -0.56
CA GLU A 4 -0.03 24.54 -1.18
C GLU A 4 -0.25 25.50 -2.35
N MET A 5 -0.49 24.95 -3.55
CA MET A 5 -0.54 25.71 -4.79
C MET A 5 -1.96 25.85 -5.36
N HIS A 6 -2.91 25.04 -4.89
CA HIS A 6 -4.28 25.03 -5.40
C HIS A 6 -5.26 24.84 -4.25
N ALA A 7 -5.99 25.89 -3.89
CA ALA A 7 -6.99 25.82 -2.83
C ALA A 7 -8.07 26.88 -2.97
N HIS A 8 -9.28 26.50 -2.55
CA HIS A 8 -10.49 27.32 -2.65
C HIS A 8 -11.10 27.56 -1.28
N THR A 9 -11.67 28.74 -1.07
CA THR A 9 -12.37 29.07 0.17
C THR A 9 -13.84 29.34 -0.10
N ASN A 10 -14.66 29.19 0.93
CA ASN A 10 -16.09 29.51 0.85
C ASN A 10 -16.38 31.02 0.73
N ARG A 11 -15.36 31.89 0.75
CA ARG A 11 -15.54 33.34 0.64
C ARG A 11 -15.85 33.74 -0.80
N HIS A 12 -15.13 33.16 -1.76
CA HIS A 12 -15.23 33.54 -3.17
C HIS A 12 -15.53 32.34 -4.09
N SER A 13 -15.36 31.10 -3.64
CA SER A 13 -15.78 29.90 -4.37
C SER A 13 -16.94 29.17 -3.69
N LYS A 14 -18.12 29.21 -4.31
CA LYS A 14 -19.37 28.62 -3.77
C LYS A 14 -19.31 27.10 -3.54
N CYS A 15 -18.43 26.42 -4.28
CA CYS A 15 -18.21 24.98 -4.17
C CYS A 15 -17.44 24.59 -2.89
N SER A 16 -16.67 25.52 -2.30
CA SER A 16 -15.87 25.25 -1.11
C SER A 16 -16.67 25.46 0.17
N GLN A 17 -16.45 24.59 1.16
CA GLN A 17 -17.09 24.63 2.48
C GLN A 17 -16.11 25.09 3.58
N VAL A 18 -14.85 25.33 3.25
CA VAL A 18 -13.81 25.72 4.22
C VAL A 18 -13.67 27.25 4.26
N SER A 19 -13.67 27.83 5.46
CA SER A 19 -13.40 29.25 5.62
C SER A 19 -11.91 29.55 5.41
N PRO A 20 -11.55 30.77 4.95
CA PRO A 20 -10.15 31.14 4.71
C PRO A 20 -9.23 30.88 5.91
N VAL A 21 -9.67 31.26 7.12
CA VAL A 21 -8.89 31.07 8.36
C VAL A 21 -8.67 29.58 8.66
N VAL A 22 -9.70 28.75 8.45
CA VAL A 22 -9.59 27.31 8.70
C VAL A 22 -8.66 26.65 7.68
N LEU A 23 -8.75 27.05 6.40
CA LEU A 23 -7.86 26.56 5.34
C LEU A 23 -6.40 26.84 5.69
N VAL A 24 -6.08 28.11 5.97
CA VAL A 24 -4.74 28.56 6.36
C VAL A 24 -4.22 27.79 7.57
N LYS A 25 -5.00 27.70 8.66
CA LYS A 25 -4.59 26.97 9.87
C LYS A 25 -4.41 25.47 9.59
N GLY A 26 -5.18 24.88 8.68
CA GLY A 26 -5.00 23.51 8.22
C GLY A 26 -3.68 23.30 7.49
N VAL A 27 -3.35 24.19 6.56
CA VAL A 27 -2.07 24.17 5.81
C VAL A 27 -0.87 24.28 6.76
N VAL A 28 -0.94 25.18 7.76
CA VAL A 28 0.09 25.30 8.80
C VAL A 28 0.20 24.01 9.63
N LYS A 29 -0.91 23.39 10.01
CA LYS A 29 -0.91 22.09 10.72
C LYS A 29 -0.30 20.95 9.91
N MET A 30 -0.35 21.04 8.57
CA MET A 30 0.35 20.12 7.68
C MET A 30 1.86 20.39 7.61
N GLY A 31 2.36 21.43 8.27
CA GLY A 31 3.78 21.79 8.29
C GLY A 31 4.26 22.46 7.00
N LEU A 32 3.33 22.96 6.18
CA LEU A 32 3.64 23.68 4.94
C LEU A 32 4.08 25.11 5.27
N GLN A 33 4.97 25.67 4.45
CA GLN A 33 5.52 27.01 4.66
C GLN A 33 4.73 28.11 3.95
N GLY A 34 3.73 27.74 3.15
CA GLY A 34 2.86 28.72 2.52
C GLY A 34 1.69 28.13 1.76
N LEU A 35 0.81 29.03 1.33
CA LEU A 35 -0.44 28.78 0.65
C LEU A 35 -0.63 29.83 -0.46
N VAL A 36 -1.01 29.37 -1.64
CA VAL A 36 -1.58 30.20 -2.69
C VAL A 36 -3.08 29.93 -2.76
N ILE A 37 -3.89 30.96 -2.51
CA ILE A 37 -5.35 30.87 -2.68
C ILE A 37 -5.68 31.09 -4.16
N THR A 38 -6.45 30.20 -4.78
CA THR A 38 -6.69 30.16 -6.23
C THR A 38 -8.17 30.00 -6.55
N GLU A 39 -9.00 30.94 -6.07
CA GLU A 39 -10.46 30.90 -6.27
C GLU A 39 -10.85 30.86 -7.75
N HIS A 40 -12.03 30.31 -8.04
CA HIS A 40 -12.60 30.36 -9.38
C HIS A 40 -12.88 31.80 -9.81
N HIS A 41 -12.20 32.25 -10.87
CA HIS A 41 -12.44 33.56 -11.49
C HIS A 41 -12.38 34.75 -10.52
N TYR A 42 -11.56 34.66 -9.47
CA TYR A 42 -11.37 35.74 -8.50
C TYR A 42 -9.93 35.78 -7.98
N LEU A 43 -9.30 36.96 -8.08
CA LEU A 43 -7.99 37.21 -7.48
C LEU A 43 -8.18 37.98 -6.18
N TRP A 44 -7.70 37.41 -5.07
CA TRP A 44 -7.71 38.10 -3.78
C TRP A 44 -6.86 39.36 -3.81
N SER A 45 -7.38 40.45 -3.23
CA SER A 45 -6.63 41.69 -3.10
C SER A 45 -5.53 41.58 -2.02
N LYS A 46 -4.55 42.49 -2.07
CA LYS A 46 -3.51 42.57 -1.05
C LYS A 46 -4.10 42.83 0.35
N GLU A 47 -5.13 43.66 0.42
CA GLU A 47 -5.84 44.00 1.65
C GLU A 47 -6.58 42.77 2.22
N GLU A 48 -7.18 41.95 1.36
CA GLU A 48 -7.85 40.71 1.79
C GLU A 48 -6.85 39.69 2.37
N LEU A 49 -5.70 39.53 1.72
CA LEU A 49 -4.64 38.65 2.21
C LEU A 49 -4.05 39.15 3.54
N GLU A 50 -3.85 40.45 3.68
CA GLU A 50 -3.34 41.06 4.91
C GLU A 50 -4.34 40.93 6.07
N GLN A 51 -5.64 41.08 5.78
CA GLN A 51 -6.68 40.84 6.78
C GLN A 51 -6.72 39.35 7.17
N LEU A 52 -6.62 38.44 6.21
CA LEU A 52 -6.58 37.00 6.47
C LEU A 52 -5.36 36.62 7.31
N ARG A 53 -4.18 37.21 7.05
CA ARG A 53 -2.96 37.02 7.84
C ARG A 53 -3.21 37.36 9.31
N LYS A 54 -3.87 38.49 9.58
CA LYS A 54 -4.25 38.91 10.94
C LYS A 54 -5.28 37.98 11.56
N ASP A 55 -6.37 37.69 10.87
CA ASP A 55 -7.47 36.83 11.35
C ASP A 55 -7.00 35.41 11.68
N ALA A 56 -6.01 34.90 10.93
CA ALA A 56 -5.43 33.58 11.13
C ALA A 56 -4.23 33.56 12.09
N GLU A 57 -3.79 34.73 12.58
CA GLU A 57 -2.65 34.90 13.48
C GLU A 57 -1.34 34.31 12.89
N LEU A 58 -1.12 34.53 11.60
CA LEU A 58 0.05 34.00 10.91
C LEU A 58 1.30 34.83 11.19
N ASN A 59 2.43 34.12 11.36
CA ASN A 59 3.74 34.78 11.38
C ASN A 59 4.13 35.28 9.98
N GLU A 60 5.04 36.25 9.93
CA GLU A 60 5.58 36.83 8.69
C GLU A 60 6.34 35.82 7.80
N GLN A 61 6.77 34.69 8.37
CA GLN A 61 7.51 33.66 7.64
C GLN A 61 6.60 32.77 6.80
N PHE A 62 5.31 32.68 7.15
CA PHE A 62 4.34 31.93 6.36
C PHE A 62 3.97 32.72 5.10
N ILE A 63 4.19 32.11 3.95
CA ILE A 63 3.95 32.73 2.65
C ILE A 63 2.48 32.58 2.29
N LEU A 64 1.79 33.72 2.16
CA LEU A 64 0.37 33.77 1.80
C LEU A 64 0.26 34.60 0.52
N LEU A 65 -0.06 33.93 -0.58
CA LEU A 65 -0.14 34.52 -1.92
C LEU A 65 -1.53 34.26 -2.52
N ALA A 66 -1.82 34.92 -3.64
CA ALA A 66 -3.03 34.69 -4.43
C ALA A 66 -2.70 34.41 -5.90
N GLY A 67 -3.48 33.51 -6.47
CA GLY A 67 -3.69 33.33 -7.89
C GLY A 67 -5.19 33.20 -8.14
N GLN A 68 -5.57 32.63 -9.27
CA GLN A 68 -6.96 32.32 -9.59
C GLN A 68 -7.04 31.12 -10.52
N GLU A 69 -8.11 30.33 -10.40
CA GLU A 69 -8.42 29.26 -11.34
C GLU A 69 -9.38 29.81 -12.41
N VAL A 70 -8.97 29.73 -13.67
CA VAL A 70 -9.70 30.30 -14.82
C VAL A 70 -10.10 29.18 -15.77
N GLU A 71 -11.38 29.15 -16.16
CA GLU A 71 -11.86 28.25 -17.21
C GLU A 71 -11.39 28.70 -18.61
N THR A 72 -10.87 27.77 -19.39
CA THR A 72 -10.37 27.99 -20.76
C THR A 72 -10.83 26.88 -21.72
N ASP A 73 -10.47 27.00 -23.01
CA ASP A 73 -10.70 25.96 -24.02
C ASP A 73 -9.99 24.62 -23.71
N LYS A 74 -9.01 24.60 -22.79
CA LYS A 74 -8.33 23.38 -22.33
C LYS A 74 -8.89 22.80 -21.03
N GLY A 75 -9.88 23.46 -20.43
CA GLY A 75 -10.33 23.22 -19.06
C GLY A 75 -9.78 24.28 -18.11
N HIS A 76 -9.60 23.94 -16.84
CA HIS A 76 -9.19 24.90 -15.83
C HIS A 76 -7.68 25.13 -15.83
N ILE A 77 -7.27 26.39 -15.72
CA ILE A 77 -5.88 26.83 -15.66
C ILE A 77 -5.67 27.63 -14.38
N LEU A 78 -4.67 27.27 -13.58
CA LEU A 78 -4.19 28.10 -12.48
C LEU A 78 -3.34 29.23 -13.05
N VAL A 79 -3.73 30.46 -12.73
CA VAL A 79 -3.11 31.68 -13.21
C VAL A 79 -2.48 32.40 -12.04
N TYR A 80 -1.16 32.61 -12.11
CA TYR A 80 -0.39 33.33 -11.11
C TYR A 80 0.36 34.51 -11.74
N GLY A 81 0.55 35.58 -10.97
CA GLY A 81 1.27 36.77 -11.43
C GLY A 81 0.47 37.71 -12.33
N VAL A 82 -0.83 37.75 -12.16
CA VAL A 82 -1.72 38.73 -12.80
C VAL A 82 -2.15 39.79 -11.79
N ASP A 83 -2.52 40.96 -12.28
CA ASP A 83 -2.83 42.16 -11.49
C ASP A 83 -4.34 42.41 -11.33
N LYS A 84 -5.19 41.57 -11.93
CA LYS A 84 -6.64 41.70 -11.90
C LYS A 84 -7.36 40.37 -11.98
N THR A 85 -8.60 40.37 -11.49
CA THR A 85 -9.55 39.27 -11.64
C THR A 85 -9.93 39.03 -13.11
N ILE A 86 -9.98 37.76 -13.51
CA ILE A 86 -10.43 37.29 -14.83
C ILE A 86 -11.79 36.64 -14.63
N SER A 87 -12.85 37.44 -14.71
CA SER A 87 -14.21 37.06 -14.30
C SER A 87 -14.98 36.17 -15.30
N SER A 88 -14.40 35.87 -16.47
CA SER A 88 -15.04 35.09 -17.53
C SER A 88 -14.08 34.07 -18.11
N SER A 89 -14.63 33.01 -18.72
CA SER A 89 -13.85 32.03 -19.47
C SER A 89 -13.15 32.71 -20.66
N ILE A 90 -11.95 32.24 -20.99
CA ILE A 90 -11.06 32.86 -21.98
C ILE A 90 -10.22 31.79 -22.69
N GLU A 91 -9.91 31.96 -23.98
CA GLU A 91 -9.02 31.02 -24.67
C GLU A 91 -7.60 31.06 -24.08
N LEU A 92 -6.93 29.91 -23.96
CA LEU A 92 -5.59 29.83 -23.38
C LEU A 92 -4.57 30.72 -24.12
N SER A 93 -4.70 30.80 -25.44
CA SER A 93 -3.86 31.64 -26.31
C SER A 93 -4.05 33.13 -26.04
N GLU A 94 -5.30 33.57 -25.86
CA GLU A 94 -5.65 34.95 -25.54
C GLU A 94 -5.20 35.31 -24.12
N LEU A 95 -5.43 34.41 -23.16
CA LEU A 95 -4.95 34.56 -21.79
C LEU A 95 -3.43 34.80 -21.75
N LYS A 96 -2.66 33.98 -22.48
CA LYS A 96 -1.20 34.14 -22.58
C LYS A 96 -0.80 35.44 -23.27
N LYS A 97 -1.57 35.91 -24.25
CA LYS A 97 -1.32 37.17 -24.96
C LYS A 97 -1.56 38.39 -24.07
N ILE A 98 -2.64 38.40 -23.28
CA ILE A 98 -2.98 39.49 -22.37
C ILE A 98 -1.99 39.54 -21.19
N PHE A 99 -1.60 38.37 -20.67
CA PHE A 99 -0.70 38.25 -19.53
C PHE A 99 0.56 37.42 -19.87
N PRO A 100 1.49 37.95 -20.67
CA PRO A 100 2.68 37.20 -21.11
C PRO A 100 3.57 36.76 -19.94
N GLY A 101 3.61 37.57 -18.88
CA GLY A 101 4.36 37.31 -17.65
C GLY A 101 3.75 36.24 -16.75
N ALA A 102 2.45 35.96 -16.87
CA ALA A 102 1.76 35.03 -15.99
C ALA A 102 2.32 33.60 -16.09
N LEU A 103 2.24 32.91 -14.96
CA LEU A 103 2.47 31.47 -14.88
C LEU A 103 1.12 30.78 -15.08
N LEU A 104 1.05 29.96 -16.14
CA LEU A 104 -0.16 29.20 -16.49
C LEU A 104 0.09 27.72 -16.23
N VAL A 105 -0.64 27.13 -15.29
CA VAL A 105 -0.54 25.71 -14.95
C VAL A 105 -1.85 25.01 -15.24
N TRP A 106 -1.82 23.90 -15.94
CA TRP A 106 -3.03 23.12 -16.21
C TRP A 106 -3.50 22.40 -14.95
N ALA A 107 -4.67 22.80 -14.43
CA ALA A 107 -5.28 22.23 -13.24
C ALA A 107 -5.98 20.91 -13.58
N HIS A 108 -5.79 19.90 -12.73
CA HIS A 108 -6.41 18.57 -12.80
C HIS A 108 -6.70 18.01 -14.21
N PRO A 109 -5.71 17.98 -15.13
CA PRO A 109 -5.96 17.64 -16.54
C PRO A 109 -6.27 16.17 -16.80
N PHE A 110 -6.08 15.31 -15.79
CA PHE A 110 -6.38 13.88 -15.86
C PHE A 110 -7.77 13.55 -15.30
N ARG A 111 -8.49 14.54 -14.75
CA ARG A 111 -9.84 14.37 -14.21
C ARG A 111 -10.81 13.78 -15.23
N ASN A 112 -11.75 12.98 -14.76
CA ASN A 112 -12.76 12.27 -15.55
C ASN A 112 -12.12 11.26 -16.54
N ALA A 113 -11.09 10.55 -16.09
CA ALA A 113 -10.34 9.56 -16.86
C ALA A 113 -9.71 10.10 -18.16
N ARG A 114 -9.42 11.41 -18.21
CA ARG A 114 -8.73 12.00 -19.36
C ARG A 114 -7.28 11.54 -19.36
N ASN A 115 -6.77 11.21 -20.56
CA ASN A 115 -5.38 10.84 -20.78
C ASN A 115 -4.77 11.77 -21.84
N PRO A 116 -4.39 13.00 -21.45
CA PRO A 116 -3.84 13.97 -22.39
C PRO A 116 -2.62 13.42 -23.12
N SER A 117 -2.52 13.74 -24.41
CA SER A 117 -1.37 13.38 -25.25
C SER A 117 -0.11 14.13 -24.84
N ALA A 118 1.06 13.64 -25.26
CA ALA A 118 2.33 14.35 -25.06
C ALA A 118 2.29 15.78 -25.62
N ALA A 119 1.63 15.99 -26.77
CA ALA A 119 1.50 17.31 -27.39
C ALA A 119 0.66 18.28 -26.55
N GLU A 120 -0.38 17.80 -25.88
CA GLU A 120 -1.19 18.61 -24.96
C GLU A 120 -0.41 18.94 -23.68
N LEU A 121 0.28 17.97 -23.09
CA LEU A 121 1.03 18.14 -21.84
C LEU A 121 2.30 18.99 -22.01
N LEU A 122 2.89 18.99 -23.21
CA LEU A 122 4.06 19.79 -23.58
C LEU A 122 3.69 21.06 -24.34
N ASN A 123 2.43 21.51 -24.25
CA ASN A 123 1.98 22.72 -24.91
C ASN A 123 2.82 23.93 -24.44
N PRO A 124 3.48 24.68 -25.35
CA PRO A 124 4.38 25.77 -24.99
C PRO A 124 3.70 26.97 -24.32
N LEU A 125 2.37 27.05 -24.37
CA LEU A 125 1.61 28.08 -23.65
C LEU A 125 1.55 27.81 -22.14
N LEU A 126 1.72 26.55 -21.73
CA LEU A 126 1.71 26.14 -20.33
C LEU A 126 3.11 26.21 -19.73
N ASN A 127 3.17 26.48 -18.44
CA ASN A 127 4.40 26.52 -17.66
C ASN A 127 4.49 25.37 -16.65
N GLY A 128 3.41 24.61 -16.49
CA GLY A 128 3.39 23.41 -15.66
C GLY A 128 2.08 22.67 -15.74
N ILE A 129 2.08 21.48 -15.16
CA ILE A 129 0.94 20.56 -15.12
C ILE A 129 0.74 20.13 -13.67
N GLU A 130 -0.51 20.15 -13.20
CA GLU A 130 -0.86 19.60 -11.90
C GLU A 130 -0.93 18.07 -11.96
N VAL A 131 -0.04 17.40 -11.23
CA VAL A 131 0.08 15.93 -11.22
C VAL A 131 -0.72 15.28 -10.10
N PHE A 132 -0.79 15.94 -8.94
CA PHE A 132 -1.63 15.48 -7.82
C PHE A 132 -2.67 16.55 -7.46
N SER A 133 -3.92 16.11 -7.35
CA SER A 133 -5.08 16.90 -6.93
C SER A 133 -6.10 16.03 -6.19
N SER A 134 -6.90 16.60 -5.28
CA SER A 134 -8.03 15.89 -4.67
C SER A 134 -9.23 15.76 -5.61
N ASN A 135 -9.27 16.57 -6.67
CA ASN A 135 -10.23 16.42 -7.77
C ASN A 135 -9.83 15.32 -8.76
N HIS A 136 -8.62 14.74 -8.61
CA HIS A 136 -8.27 13.49 -9.25
C HIS A 136 -8.61 12.31 -8.32
N ASN A 137 -9.17 11.25 -8.91
CA ASN A 137 -9.11 9.96 -8.25
C ASN A 137 -7.67 9.41 -8.26
N ILE A 138 -7.43 8.33 -7.52
CA ILE A 138 -6.09 7.77 -7.36
C ILE A 138 -5.48 7.29 -8.69
N ASN A 139 -6.31 6.88 -9.65
CA ASN A 139 -5.88 6.37 -10.95
C ASN A 139 -5.46 7.51 -11.85
N GLU A 140 -6.20 8.60 -11.81
CA GLU A 140 -5.86 9.85 -12.49
C GLU A 140 -4.55 10.41 -11.94
N ASN A 141 -4.35 10.42 -10.62
CA ASN A 141 -3.09 10.79 -9.98
C ASN A 141 -1.92 9.85 -10.35
N SER A 142 -2.16 8.53 -10.41
CA SER A 142 -1.15 7.54 -10.81
C SER A 142 -0.80 7.66 -12.30
N LEU A 143 -1.78 7.90 -13.16
CA LEU A 143 -1.59 8.15 -14.59
C LEU A 143 -0.80 9.45 -14.80
N ALA A 144 -1.16 10.51 -14.07
CA ALA A 144 -0.43 11.77 -14.11
C ALA A 144 1.04 11.59 -13.70
N LEU A 145 1.31 10.87 -12.61
CA LEU A 145 2.66 10.53 -12.16
C LEU A 145 3.42 9.75 -13.24
N LYS A 146 2.78 8.77 -13.87
CA LYS A 146 3.35 8.00 -14.99
C LYS A 146 3.71 8.89 -16.18
N ARG A 147 2.81 9.80 -16.59
CA ARG A 147 3.06 10.73 -17.71
C ARG A 147 4.14 11.75 -17.38
N TRP A 148 4.21 12.22 -16.14
CA TRP A 148 5.30 13.07 -15.69
C TRP A 148 6.64 12.35 -15.80
N HIS A 149 6.70 11.07 -15.39
CA HIS A 149 7.90 10.25 -15.56
C HIS A 149 8.27 10.00 -17.02
N GLU A 150 7.29 9.91 -17.92
CA GLU A 150 7.49 9.65 -19.35
C GLU A 150 7.94 10.91 -20.13
N TYR A 151 7.25 12.03 -19.92
CA TYR A 151 7.42 13.25 -20.73
C TYR A 151 8.24 14.35 -20.06
N LYS A 152 8.51 14.23 -18.76
CA LYS A 152 9.41 15.13 -18.01
C LYS A 152 9.02 16.63 -18.08
N PHE A 153 7.73 16.94 -18.18
CA PHE A 153 7.22 18.31 -18.06
C PHE A 153 7.40 18.87 -16.65
N THR A 154 7.31 20.20 -16.50
CA THR A 154 7.27 20.86 -15.19
C THR A 154 6.02 20.44 -14.43
N ALA A 155 6.19 19.78 -13.28
CA ALA A 155 5.08 19.30 -12.48
C ALA A 155 4.92 20.12 -11.21
N ILE A 156 3.67 20.41 -10.88
CA ILE A 156 3.27 20.87 -9.55
C ILE A 156 2.23 19.91 -8.99
N SER A 157 1.87 20.12 -7.72
CA SER A 157 0.69 19.54 -7.11
C SER A 157 -0.01 20.59 -6.26
N GLY A 158 -1.31 20.47 -6.14
CA GLY A 158 -2.12 21.28 -5.25
C GLY A 158 -3.26 20.43 -4.73
N SER A 159 -3.65 20.65 -3.48
CA SER A 159 -4.69 19.80 -2.89
C SER A 159 -6.06 20.06 -3.48
N ASP A 160 -6.24 21.17 -4.19
CA ASP A 160 -7.51 21.61 -4.77
C ASP A 160 -8.60 21.61 -3.69
N THR A 161 -8.25 22.22 -2.56
CA THR A 161 -8.99 22.07 -1.32
C THR A 161 -10.36 22.75 -1.42
N HIS A 162 -11.42 21.96 -1.20
CA HIS A 162 -12.80 22.43 -1.07
C HIS A 162 -13.41 22.13 0.31
N ASP A 163 -12.71 21.34 1.13
CA ASP A 163 -13.13 20.93 2.46
C ASP A 163 -11.94 20.82 3.42
N LYS A 164 -12.21 20.62 4.71
CA LYS A 164 -11.17 20.55 5.74
C LYS A 164 -10.30 19.28 5.67
N ILE A 165 -10.82 18.19 5.10
CA ILE A 165 -10.17 16.87 5.08
C ILE A 165 -9.03 16.88 4.04
N ASN A 166 -9.27 17.52 2.91
CA ASN A 166 -8.35 17.59 1.78
C ASN A 166 -7.39 18.80 1.84
N THR A 167 -7.16 19.37 3.03
CA THR A 167 -6.30 20.55 3.17
C THR A 167 -4.82 20.16 3.21
N GLY A 168 -4.01 20.67 2.27
CA GLY A 168 -2.55 20.57 2.31
C GLY A 168 -1.97 19.16 2.12
N ILE A 169 -2.73 18.24 1.52
CA ILE A 169 -2.33 16.84 1.30
C ILE A 169 -1.38 16.66 0.11
N TYR A 170 -1.40 17.57 -0.87
CA TYR A 170 -0.60 17.52 -2.10
C TYR A 170 0.30 18.75 -2.31
N PRO A 171 1.27 19.01 -1.41
CA PRO A 171 2.14 20.17 -1.51
C PRO A 171 3.16 20.06 -2.64
N THR A 172 3.48 21.20 -3.25
CA THR A 172 4.59 21.34 -4.19
C THR A 172 5.87 21.68 -3.43
N GLN A 173 6.95 20.97 -3.73
CA GLN A 173 8.31 21.26 -3.27
C GLN A 173 9.02 22.22 -4.22
N PHE A 174 9.60 23.27 -3.66
CA PHE A 174 10.48 24.24 -4.31
C PHE A 174 11.93 24.07 -3.84
N ASP A 175 12.87 24.19 -4.78
CA ASP A 175 14.31 24.04 -4.52
C ASP A 175 14.89 25.22 -3.74
N HIS A 176 14.40 26.43 -4.01
CA HIS A 176 14.79 27.65 -3.30
C HIS A 176 13.62 28.24 -2.48
N PRO A 177 13.91 29.13 -1.51
CA PRO A 177 12.86 29.89 -0.82
C PRO A 177 12.06 30.75 -1.81
N VAL A 178 10.74 30.72 -1.67
CA VAL A 178 9.80 31.58 -2.39
C VAL A 178 9.28 32.59 -1.40
N THR A 179 9.41 33.89 -1.68
CA THR A 179 8.92 34.96 -0.79
C THR A 179 7.89 35.86 -1.44
N SER A 180 7.85 35.89 -2.77
CA SER A 180 6.87 36.64 -3.56
C SER A 180 6.26 35.81 -4.69
N ILE A 181 5.28 36.39 -5.39
CA ILE A 181 4.68 35.76 -6.57
C ILE A 181 5.69 35.67 -7.73
N GLU A 182 6.61 36.63 -7.85
CA GLU A 182 7.68 36.63 -8.85
C GLU A 182 8.68 35.49 -8.62
N ASP A 183 9.06 35.23 -7.36
CA ASP A 183 9.90 34.09 -7.00
C ASP A 183 9.22 32.78 -7.40
N LEU A 184 7.93 32.64 -7.07
CA LEU A 184 7.13 31.47 -7.42
C LEU A 184 7.12 31.24 -8.94
N ILE A 185 6.83 32.28 -9.72
CA ILE A 185 6.82 32.22 -11.18
C ILE A 185 8.20 31.81 -11.72
N SER A 186 9.27 32.39 -11.16
CA SER A 186 10.64 32.09 -11.55
C SER A 186 11.00 30.63 -11.30
N GLU A 187 10.72 30.10 -10.10
CA GLU A 187 11.04 28.71 -9.76
C GLU A 187 10.32 27.72 -10.66
N VAL A 188 9.02 27.91 -10.91
CA VAL A 188 8.24 27.00 -11.77
C VAL A 188 8.75 27.06 -13.22
N LYS A 189 8.93 28.26 -13.81
CA LYS A 189 9.42 28.42 -15.19
C LYS A 189 10.81 27.81 -15.42
N ASN A 190 11.62 27.71 -14.37
CA ASN A 190 12.95 27.13 -14.42
C ASN A 190 13.00 25.64 -14.03
N ASN A 191 11.87 24.95 -13.89
CA ASN A 191 11.78 23.54 -13.47
C ASN A 191 12.36 23.26 -12.07
N ARG A 192 12.35 24.26 -11.18
CA ARG A 192 12.89 24.17 -9.81
C ARG A 192 11.80 23.86 -8.77
N CYS A 193 10.78 23.14 -9.22
CA CYS A 193 9.70 22.64 -8.39
C CYS A 193 9.29 21.23 -8.81
N ARG A 194 8.62 20.52 -7.89
CA ARG A 194 8.09 19.17 -8.11
C ARG A 194 7.04 18.81 -7.06
N PRO A 195 6.10 17.91 -7.34
CA PRO A 195 5.24 17.33 -6.30
C PRO A 195 6.08 16.74 -5.15
N PHE A 196 5.67 16.97 -3.90
CA PHE A 196 6.37 16.42 -2.75
C PHE A 196 5.91 14.99 -2.45
N LEU A 197 6.73 14.03 -2.87
CA LEU A 197 6.46 12.61 -2.71
C LEU A 197 7.73 11.81 -2.47
N LYS A 198 7.55 10.59 -1.98
CA LYS A 198 8.59 9.57 -1.85
C LYS A 198 8.18 8.34 -2.65
N GLU A 199 9.03 7.93 -3.58
CA GLU A 199 8.91 6.67 -4.32
C GLU A 199 9.96 5.67 -3.83
N ILE A 200 9.51 4.47 -3.47
CA ILE A 200 10.40 3.36 -3.11
C ILE A 200 10.11 2.19 -4.06
N PRO A 201 10.91 2.01 -5.11
CA PRO A 201 10.78 0.86 -5.99
C PRO A 201 11.29 -0.41 -5.31
N LYS A 202 10.55 -1.50 -5.49
CA LYS A 202 10.86 -2.86 -5.05
C LYS A 202 10.65 -3.80 -6.24
N PHE A 203 11.61 -4.69 -6.47
CA PHE A 203 11.54 -5.65 -7.57
C PHE A 203 11.17 -7.03 -7.04
N GLY A 204 10.03 -7.55 -7.49
CA GLY A 204 9.60 -8.93 -7.24
C GLY A 204 9.95 -9.83 -8.42
N SER A 205 9.66 -11.12 -8.30
CA SER A 205 9.91 -12.08 -9.39
C SER A 205 8.94 -11.95 -10.56
N ASN A 206 7.73 -11.45 -10.32
CA ASN A 206 6.64 -11.39 -11.32
C ASN A 206 6.11 -9.97 -11.56
N ALA A 207 6.54 -9.00 -10.76
CA ALA A 207 6.02 -7.64 -10.80
C ALA A 207 7.03 -6.64 -10.22
N SER A 208 7.03 -5.42 -10.75
CA SER A 208 7.62 -4.28 -10.04
C SER A 208 6.57 -3.69 -9.09
N VAL A 209 7.01 -3.32 -7.90
CA VAL A 209 6.16 -2.72 -6.87
C VAL A 209 6.75 -1.38 -6.49
N THR A 210 6.00 -0.30 -6.67
CA THR A 210 6.40 1.04 -6.25
C THR A 210 5.52 1.47 -5.09
N GLU A 211 6.15 1.73 -3.95
CA GLU A 211 5.47 2.38 -2.82
C GLU A 211 5.59 3.89 -3.00
N VAL A 212 4.45 4.56 -3.24
CA VAL A 212 4.36 6.00 -3.40
C VAL A 212 3.75 6.58 -2.14
N THR A 213 4.44 7.54 -1.54
CA THR A 213 3.92 8.27 -0.38
C THR A 213 3.89 9.76 -0.69
N VAL A 214 2.71 10.37 -0.65
CA VAL A 214 2.52 11.77 -1.07
C VAL A 214 2.25 12.64 0.15
N GLY A 215 2.83 13.85 0.15
CA GLY A 215 2.59 14.86 1.18
C GLY A 215 3.40 14.69 2.46
N THR A 216 3.19 15.64 3.37
CA THR A 216 3.81 15.64 4.70
C THR A 216 3.03 14.71 5.64
N LYS A 217 3.64 14.38 6.79
CA LYS A 217 2.94 13.64 7.85
C LYS A 217 1.84 14.48 8.53
N GLY A 218 1.93 15.81 8.46
CA GLY A 218 1.09 16.72 9.25
C GLY A 218 1.16 16.46 10.76
N ALA A 219 0.28 17.12 11.51
CA ALA A 219 0.15 16.95 12.95
C ALA A 219 -0.41 15.57 13.34
N ASP A 220 -1.26 14.97 12.50
CA ASP A 220 -1.93 13.71 12.77
C ASP A 220 -1.12 12.48 12.32
N GLU A 221 0.13 12.69 11.86
CA GLU A 221 1.02 11.69 11.27
C GLU A 221 0.44 10.89 10.09
N THR A 222 -0.62 11.40 9.47
CA THR A 222 -1.32 10.73 8.39
C THR A 222 -0.85 11.24 7.02
N ARG A 223 -0.50 10.31 6.12
CA ARG A 223 -0.27 10.60 4.70
C ARG A 223 -0.75 9.47 3.82
N LEU A 224 -1.08 9.81 2.57
CA LEU A 224 -1.51 8.84 1.57
C LEU A 224 -0.33 7.96 1.18
N ARG A 225 -0.52 6.65 1.27
CA ARG A 225 0.45 5.64 0.81
C ARG A 225 -0.24 4.74 -0.20
N LEU A 226 0.34 4.66 -1.38
CA LEU A 226 -0.12 3.81 -2.48
C LEU A 226 0.92 2.74 -2.75
N ILE A 227 0.46 1.53 -3.02
CA ILE A 227 1.28 0.44 -3.52
C ILE A 227 0.84 0.18 -4.96
N ILE A 228 1.72 0.50 -5.90
CA ILE A 228 1.49 0.34 -7.34
C ILE A 228 2.23 -0.91 -7.79
N ARG A 229 1.52 -1.92 -8.29
CA ARG A 229 2.07 -3.18 -8.77
C ARG A 229 1.91 -3.27 -10.28
N ASN A 230 3.01 -3.41 -11.01
CA ASN A 230 3.00 -3.58 -12.46
C ASN A 230 3.39 -5.01 -12.81
N ALA A 231 2.55 -5.74 -13.53
CA ALA A 231 2.85 -7.10 -13.96
C ALA A 231 3.89 -7.09 -15.09
N TYR A 232 4.85 -8.02 -15.06
CA TYR A 232 5.84 -8.14 -16.13
C TYR A 232 5.28 -8.77 -17.41
N ASP A 233 4.29 -9.66 -17.28
CA ASP A 233 3.69 -10.37 -18.41
C ASP A 233 2.20 -10.71 -18.13
N SER A 234 1.51 -11.26 -19.13
CA SER A 234 0.10 -11.63 -19.00
C SER A 234 -0.17 -12.70 -17.94
N LYS A 235 0.77 -13.64 -17.71
CA LYS A 235 0.60 -14.71 -16.72
C LYS A 235 0.75 -14.16 -15.30
N ALA A 236 1.66 -13.21 -15.10
CA ALA A 236 1.81 -12.46 -13.87
C ALA A 236 0.57 -11.61 -13.59
N TRP A 237 0.01 -10.98 -14.63
CA TRP A 237 -1.24 -10.21 -14.54
C TRP A 237 -2.40 -11.05 -14.03
N GLU A 238 -2.68 -12.21 -14.64
CA GLU A 238 -3.80 -13.06 -14.20
C GLU A 238 -3.70 -13.49 -12.73
N LYS A 239 -2.49 -13.79 -12.26
CA LYS A 239 -2.24 -14.09 -10.84
C LYS A 239 -2.48 -12.88 -9.95
N MET A 240 -2.01 -11.71 -10.38
CA MET A 240 -2.15 -10.47 -9.62
C MET A 240 -3.61 -10.05 -9.52
N LYS A 241 -4.36 -10.14 -10.62
CA LYS A 241 -5.80 -9.88 -10.69
C LYS A 241 -6.60 -10.83 -9.79
N THR A 242 -6.30 -12.13 -9.86
CA THR A 242 -6.88 -13.13 -8.95
C THR A 242 -6.66 -12.76 -7.48
N ALA A 243 -5.42 -12.37 -7.13
CA ALA A 243 -5.09 -11.97 -5.77
C ALA A 243 -5.82 -10.69 -5.33
N SER A 244 -5.96 -9.69 -6.21
CA SER A 244 -6.70 -8.47 -5.91
C SER A 244 -8.19 -8.73 -5.75
N ASP A 245 -8.79 -9.61 -6.56
CA ASP A 245 -10.21 -9.98 -6.44
C ASP A 245 -10.49 -10.69 -5.11
N ILE A 246 -9.61 -11.60 -4.70
CA ILE A 246 -9.66 -12.26 -3.40
C ILE A 246 -9.58 -11.22 -2.27
N MET A 247 -8.61 -10.31 -2.34
CA MET A 247 -8.40 -9.27 -1.33
C MET A 247 -9.60 -8.33 -1.23
N LYS A 248 -10.16 -7.90 -2.37
CA LYS A 248 -11.39 -7.09 -2.44
C LYS A 248 -12.57 -7.81 -1.79
N THR A 249 -12.74 -9.09 -2.10
CA THR A 249 -13.82 -9.89 -1.50
C THR A 249 -13.66 -9.99 0.02
N ILE A 250 -12.43 -10.22 0.52
CA ILE A 250 -12.14 -10.25 1.96
C ILE A 250 -12.42 -8.88 2.59
N TYR A 251 -12.00 -7.79 1.95
CA TYR A 251 -12.25 -6.42 2.40
C TYR A 251 -13.76 -6.19 2.62
N ASP A 252 -14.59 -6.61 1.66
CA ASP A 252 -16.04 -6.47 1.69
C ASP A 252 -16.73 -7.34 2.75
N THR A 253 -16.07 -8.38 3.27
CA THR A 253 -16.58 -9.18 4.43
C THR A 253 -16.50 -8.45 5.78
N GLY A 254 -16.12 -7.16 5.79
CA GLY A 254 -15.92 -6.39 7.02
C GLY A 254 -14.52 -6.56 7.60
N MET A 255 -13.54 -6.86 6.75
CA MET A 255 -12.10 -6.77 7.06
C MET A 255 -11.49 -5.50 6.45
N ASN A 256 -12.31 -4.45 6.36
CA ASN A 256 -11.91 -3.12 5.90
C ASN A 256 -11.59 -2.13 7.04
N ARG A 257 -12.01 -2.45 8.28
CA ARG A 257 -11.84 -1.59 9.46
C ARG A 257 -11.75 -2.42 10.75
N GLY A 258 -11.44 -1.75 11.86
CA GLY A 258 -11.31 -2.38 13.17
C GLY A 258 -9.97 -3.11 13.32
N SER A 259 -9.89 -4.12 14.18
CA SER A 259 -8.61 -4.76 14.51
C SER A 259 -8.08 -5.75 13.47
N PHE A 260 -8.89 -6.17 12.50
CA PHE A 260 -8.51 -7.17 11.49
C PHE A 260 -8.81 -6.66 10.08
N ARG A 261 -7.76 -6.41 9.30
CA ARG A 261 -7.84 -5.68 8.03
C ARG A 261 -7.17 -6.43 6.87
N VAL A 262 -7.53 -6.01 5.66
CA VAL A 262 -6.74 -6.18 4.44
C VAL A 262 -6.66 -4.82 3.73
N PRO A 263 -5.64 -4.59 2.89
CA PRO A 263 -5.58 -3.40 2.05
C PRO A 263 -6.83 -3.23 1.19
N LYS A 264 -7.25 -1.98 1.00
CA LYS A 264 -8.24 -1.66 -0.03
C LYS A 264 -7.57 -1.76 -1.40
N ILE A 265 -8.13 -2.58 -2.29
CA ILE A 265 -7.84 -2.47 -3.73
C ILE A 265 -8.52 -1.21 -4.23
N ILE A 266 -7.71 -0.27 -4.69
CA ILE A 266 -8.18 1.01 -5.21
C ILE A 266 -8.55 0.85 -6.68
N GLU A 267 -7.69 0.21 -7.47
CA GLU A 267 -7.94 -0.08 -8.88
C GLU A 267 -7.21 -1.31 -9.38
N ALA A 268 -7.79 -1.94 -10.41
CA ALA A 268 -7.15 -2.89 -11.31
C ALA A 268 -7.28 -2.40 -12.77
N ASP A 269 -6.20 -1.85 -13.35
CA ASP A 269 -6.13 -1.43 -14.76
C ASP A 269 -5.72 -2.63 -15.63
N GLU A 270 -6.68 -3.17 -16.37
CA GLU A 270 -6.45 -4.29 -17.29
C GLU A 270 -5.56 -3.93 -18.47
N THR A 271 -5.63 -2.67 -18.94
CA THR A 271 -4.90 -2.22 -20.13
C THR A 271 -3.43 -2.05 -19.81
N GLY A 272 -3.12 -1.36 -18.71
CA GLY A 272 -1.76 -1.18 -18.20
C GLY A 272 -1.22 -2.39 -17.44
N LYS A 273 -2.08 -3.36 -17.08
CA LYS A 273 -1.77 -4.51 -16.20
C LYS A 273 -1.21 -4.05 -14.85
N VAL A 274 -1.88 -3.08 -14.23
CA VAL A 274 -1.49 -2.44 -12.98
C VAL A 274 -2.55 -2.66 -11.90
N ILE A 275 -2.12 -3.02 -10.69
CA ILE A 275 -2.97 -2.98 -9.50
C ILE A 275 -2.49 -1.83 -8.60
N ILE A 276 -3.42 -1.01 -8.13
CA ILE A 276 -3.17 0.04 -7.13
C ILE A 276 -3.92 -0.35 -5.85
N GLU A 277 -3.21 -0.43 -4.75
CA GLU A 277 -3.77 -0.77 -3.43
C GLU A 277 -3.30 0.20 -2.34
N GLU A 278 -4.08 0.31 -1.27
CA GLU A 278 -3.78 1.18 -0.14
C GLU A 278 -2.60 0.61 0.69
N GLY A 279 -1.52 1.39 0.81
CA GLY A 279 -0.40 1.02 1.64
C GLY A 279 -0.73 1.06 3.12
N GLN A 280 -0.57 -0.07 3.80
CA GLN A 280 -0.89 -0.19 5.22
C GLN A 280 0.18 0.50 6.09
N ARG A 281 -0.28 1.18 7.14
CA ARG A 281 0.60 1.80 8.14
C ARG A 281 0.99 0.79 9.19
N GLY A 282 2.25 0.83 9.60
CA GLY A 282 2.79 -0.09 10.58
C GLY A 282 4.09 -0.75 10.14
N LYS A 283 4.50 -1.74 10.91
CA LYS A 283 5.65 -2.60 10.62
C LYS A 283 5.18 -4.04 10.50
N SER A 284 6.00 -4.90 9.90
CA SER A 284 5.66 -6.32 9.87
C SER A 284 5.64 -6.91 11.28
N LEU A 285 4.85 -7.95 11.52
CA LEU A 285 4.82 -8.66 12.80
C LEU A 285 6.24 -9.18 13.15
N TYR A 286 7.01 -9.57 12.13
CA TYR A 286 8.43 -9.91 12.31
C TYR A 286 9.22 -8.78 12.97
N ASP A 287 9.13 -7.56 12.45
CA ASP A 287 9.86 -6.41 12.99
C ASP A 287 9.31 -5.96 14.35
N VAL A 288 7.99 -6.02 14.53
CA VAL A 288 7.34 -5.64 15.79
C VAL A 288 7.78 -6.55 16.93
N LEU A 289 7.73 -7.88 16.75
CA LEU A 289 8.08 -8.82 17.82
C LEU A 289 9.55 -8.75 18.25
N ASN A 290 10.44 -8.20 17.41
CA ASN A 290 11.83 -7.93 17.75
C ASN A 290 12.03 -6.63 18.55
N THR A 291 11.03 -5.76 18.63
CA THR A 291 11.20 -4.38 19.14
C THR A 291 10.29 -4.02 20.29
N VAL A 292 9.15 -4.69 20.47
CA VAL A 292 8.19 -4.39 21.54
C VAL A 292 8.40 -5.28 22.78
N SER A 293 7.78 -4.89 23.89
CA SER A 293 7.72 -5.76 25.08
C SER A 293 6.98 -7.06 24.77
N PHE A 294 7.32 -8.12 25.50
CA PHE A 294 6.72 -9.44 25.29
C PHE A 294 5.20 -9.45 25.46
N ASP A 295 4.65 -8.69 26.41
CA ASP A 295 3.19 -8.59 26.62
C ASP A 295 2.49 -7.94 25.43
N ALA A 296 3.06 -6.85 24.90
CA ALA A 296 2.54 -6.19 23.71
C ALA A 296 2.67 -7.09 22.47
N GLY A 297 3.79 -7.79 22.32
CA GLY A 297 4.00 -8.73 21.23
C GLY A 297 3.05 -9.93 21.28
N GLU A 298 2.74 -10.44 22.47
CA GLU A 298 1.82 -11.58 22.63
C GLU A 298 0.41 -11.19 22.16
N LYS A 299 -0.03 -9.96 22.45
CA LYS A 299 -1.28 -9.41 21.90
C LYS A 299 -1.30 -9.47 20.37
N TYR A 300 -0.24 -9.00 19.69
CA TYR A 300 -0.18 -9.02 18.23
C TYR A 300 -0.09 -10.44 17.64
N PHE A 301 0.61 -11.33 18.35
CA PHE A 301 0.70 -12.74 17.98
C PHE A 301 -0.66 -13.45 18.07
N ILE A 302 -1.44 -13.15 19.11
CA ILE A 302 -2.83 -13.60 19.26
C ILE A 302 -3.72 -13.00 18.17
N MET A 303 -3.59 -11.69 17.89
CA MET A 303 -4.36 -11.03 16.84
C MET A 303 -4.09 -11.64 15.46
N ALA A 304 -2.85 -12.06 15.16
CA ALA A 304 -2.54 -12.79 13.93
C ALA A 304 -3.30 -14.13 13.85
N ALA A 305 -3.34 -14.90 14.94
CA ALA A 305 -4.12 -16.15 15.00
C ALA A 305 -5.62 -15.92 14.76
N GLN A 306 -6.17 -14.88 15.40
CA GLN A 306 -7.58 -14.49 15.28
C GLN A 306 -7.92 -13.99 13.87
N TRP A 307 -7.03 -13.21 13.25
CA TRP A 307 -7.17 -12.76 11.88
C TRP A 307 -7.26 -13.95 10.92
N LEU A 308 -6.37 -14.93 11.07
CA LEU A 308 -6.36 -16.12 10.20
C LEU A 308 -7.62 -16.96 10.39
N ALA A 309 -8.09 -17.12 11.62
CA ALA A 309 -9.36 -17.79 11.90
C ALA A 309 -10.54 -17.05 11.24
N LYS A 310 -10.52 -15.71 11.22
CA LYS A 310 -11.54 -14.90 10.54
C LYS A 310 -11.55 -15.15 9.03
N LEU A 311 -10.38 -15.23 8.39
CA LEU A 311 -10.26 -15.62 6.97
C LEU A 311 -10.85 -17.01 6.73
N HIS A 312 -10.46 -18.02 7.51
CA HIS A 312 -10.94 -19.39 7.32
C HIS A 312 -12.43 -19.58 7.64
N ASN A 313 -12.99 -18.72 8.49
CA ASN A 313 -14.42 -18.67 8.76
C ASN A 313 -15.21 -18.00 7.63
N SER A 314 -14.54 -17.26 6.73
CA SER A 314 -15.19 -16.71 5.56
C SER A 314 -15.67 -17.86 4.67
N LYS A 315 -16.92 -17.81 4.21
CA LYS A 315 -17.50 -18.84 3.32
C LYS A 315 -17.06 -18.63 1.85
N LEU A 316 -15.88 -18.03 1.66
CA LEU A 316 -15.38 -17.66 0.34
C LEU A 316 -14.80 -18.90 -0.36
N SER A 317 -15.07 -19.00 -1.66
CA SER A 317 -14.57 -20.07 -2.52
C SER A 317 -14.19 -19.48 -3.87
N TYR A 318 -12.94 -19.67 -4.29
CA TYR A 318 -12.40 -19.04 -5.51
C TYR A 318 -11.85 -20.05 -6.54
N ALA A 319 -11.64 -21.32 -6.15
CA ALA A 319 -11.12 -22.35 -7.04
C ALA A 319 -11.66 -23.74 -6.65
N ASP A 320 -11.62 -24.68 -7.59
CA ASP A 320 -11.87 -26.08 -7.26
C ASP A 320 -10.75 -26.61 -6.34
N ALA A 321 -11.17 -27.14 -5.19
CA ALA A 321 -10.29 -27.75 -4.20
C ALA A 321 -9.51 -28.94 -4.77
N SER A 322 -10.11 -29.71 -5.67
CA SER A 322 -9.49 -30.91 -6.25
C SER A 322 -8.35 -30.55 -7.20
N ALA A 323 -8.60 -29.63 -8.14
CA ALA A 323 -7.56 -29.10 -9.04
C ALA A 323 -6.40 -28.42 -8.28
N THR A 324 -6.72 -27.76 -7.15
CA THR A 324 -5.73 -27.13 -6.28
C THR A 324 -4.81 -28.16 -5.62
N ALA A 325 -5.38 -29.24 -5.08
CA ALA A 325 -4.61 -30.31 -4.43
C ALA A 325 -3.62 -30.99 -5.39
N GLU A 326 -4.01 -31.24 -6.64
CA GLU A 326 -3.12 -31.82 -7.65
C GLU A 326 -1.93 -30.91 -7.99
N LYS A 327 -2.19 -29.61 -8.16
CA LYS A 327 -1.15 -28.62 -8.43
C LYS A 327 -0.14 -28.54 -7.28
N GLU A 328 -0.64 -28.56 -6.05
CA GLU A 328 0.18 -28.52 -4.85
C GLU A 328 0.99 -29.82 -4.64
N ASN A 329 0.45 -30.98 -5.05
CA ASN A 329 1.21 -32.24 -5.10
C ASN A 329 2.40 -32.16 -6.06
N ARG A 330 2.21 -31.61 -7.26
CA ARG A 330 3.31 -31.39 -8.23
C ARG A 330 4.36 -30.41 -7.68
N ARG A 331 3.93 -29.38 -6.94
CA ARG A 331 4.84 -28.43 -6.28
C ARG A 331 5.70 -29.13 -5.23
N LEU A 332 5.13 -30.02 -4.42
CA LEU A 332 5.87 -30.80 -3.43
C LEU A 332 6.94 -31.70 -4.08
N GLU A 333 6.64 -32.32 -5.22
CA GLU A 333 7.62 -33.10 -5.99
C GLU A 333 8.75 -32.23 -6.54
N SER A 334 8.44 -31.01 -6.99
CA SER A 334 9.46 -30.06 -7.47
C SER A 334 10.49 -29.70 -6.41
N TYR A 335 10.16 -29.84 -5.11
CA TYR A 335 11.13 -29.63 -4.05
C TYR A 335 12.24 -30.66 -4.09
N LEU A 336 11.90 -31.94 -4.28
CA LEU A 336 12.88 -33.03 -4.36
C LEU A 336 13.90 -32.79 -5.49
N LYS A 337 13.43 -32.30 -6.64
CA LYS A 337 14.29 -31.95 -7.78
C LYS A 337 15.38 -30.95 -7.42
N ASN A 338 15.13 -30.00 -6.51
CA ASN A 338 16.16 -29.06 -6.06
C ASN A 338 17.24 -29.74 -5.20
N TYR A 339 16.88 -30.75 -4.40
CA TYR A 339 17.85 -31.54 -3.64
C TYR A 339 18.72 -32.38 -4.55
N GLU A 340 18.13 -32.95 -5.61
CA GLU A 340 18.84 -33.78 -6.60
C GLU A 340 19.81 -32.95 -7.44
N ILE A 341 19.36 -31.80 -7.97
CA ILE A 341 20.21 -30.91 -8.79
C ILE A 341 21.41 -30.39 -7.99
N MET A 342 21.23 -30.11 -6.71
CA MET A 342 22.25 -29.51 -5.84
C MET A 342 23.03 -30.53 -5.00
N ASP A 343 22.90 -31.82 -5.32
CA ASP A 343 23.54 -32.95 -4.61
C ASP A 343 23.46 -32.85 -3.08
N SER A 344 22.27 -32.53 -2.56
CA SER A 344 22.11 -32.21 -1.14
C SER A 344 22.29 -33.45 -0.25
N PRO A 345 23.06 -33.37 0.86
CA PRO A 345 23.25 -34.48 1.79
C PRO A 345 21.94 -34.90 2.49
N TYR A 346 20.91 -34.07 2.43
CA TYR A 346 19.61 -34.33 3.03
C TYR A 346 18.60 -34.97 2.05
N LEU A 347 18.99 -35.31 0.82
CA LEU A 347 18.11 -35.86 -0.21
C LEU A 347 17.31 -37.08 0.29
N ASN A 348 17.97 -38.03 0.95
CA ASN A 348 17.30 -39.23 1.47
C ASN A 348 16.28 -38.91 2.57
N ASN A 349 16.57 -37.91 3.42
CA ASN A 349 15.65 -37.44 4.44
C ASN A 349 14.44 -36.77 3.80
N ALA A 350 14.67 -35.86 2.84
CA ALA A 350 13.63 -35.16 2.10
C ALA A 350 12.69 -36.14 1.38
N ARG A 351 13.25 -37.17 0.71
CA ARG A 351 12.48 -38.22 0.04
C ARG A 351 11.53 -38.95 1.01
N LYS A 352 12.02 -39.39 2.17
CA LYS A 352 11.20 -40.06 3.20
C LYS A 352 10.09 -39.15 3.72
N LEU A 353 10.41 -37.88 3.97
CA LEU A 353 9.45 -36.90 4.46
C LEU A 353 8.37 -36.59 3.43
N ILE A 354 8.74 -36.38 2.16
CA ILE A 354 7.79 -36.12 1.07
C ILE A 354 6.82 -37.30 0.90
N ILE A 355 7.31 -38.54 0.91
CA ILE A 355 6.45 -39.73 0.83
C ILE A 355 5.44 -39.76 1.98
N ALA A 356 5.90 -39.51 3.21
CA ALA A 356 5.04 -39.50 4.39
C ALA A 356 3.97 -38.39 4.34
N VAL A 357 4.37 -37.18 3.90
CA VAL A 357 3.45 -36.05 3.72
C VAL A 357 2.41 -36.36 2.65
N LYS A 358 2.81 -36.84 1.47
CA LYS A 358 1.88 -37.22 0.39
C LYS A 358 0.88 -38.28 0.83
N ALA A 359 1.33 -39.31 1.55
CA ALA A 359 0.44 -40.35 2.06
C ALA A 359 -0.58 -39.81 3.07
N ALA A 360 -0.19 -38.83 3.89
CA ALA A 360 -1.09 -38.20 4.85
C ALA A 360 -2.06 -37.20 4.17
N GLU A 361 -1.57 -36.40 3.23
CA GLU A 361 -2.37 -35.48 2.42
C GLU A 361 -3.41 -36.22 1.57
N ASN A 362 -3.02 -37.32 0.91
CA ASN A 362 -3.97 -38.14 0.14
C ASN A 362 -5.11 -38.66 1.02
N ARG A 363 -4.79 -39.20 2.21
CA ARG A 363 -5.81 -39.65 3.19
C ARG A 363 -6.73 -38.51 3.62
N LEU A 364 -6.19 -37.30 3.76
CA LEU A 364 -6.96 -36.12 4.12
C LEU A 364 -7.87 -35.70 2.96
N PHE A 365 -7.37 -35.60 1.72
CA PHE A 365 -8.15 -35.10 0.59
C PHE A 365 -9.22 -36.08 0.12
N THR A 366 -9.02 -37.39 0.27
CA THR A 366 -10.04 -38.39 -0.04
C THR A 366 -11.10 -38.55 1.06
N ASN A 367 -10.92 -37.91 2.21
CA ASN A 367 -11.89 -37.98 3.30
C ASN A 367 -13.07 -37.02 3.02
N PRO A 368 -14.31 -37.50 2.89
CA PRO A 368 -15.48 -36.65 2.60
C PRO A 368 -15.80 -35.67 3.74
N LYS A 369 -15.24 -35.87 4.94
CA LYS A 369 -15.39 -34.93 6.07
C LYS A 369 -14.38 -33.79 6.04
N THR A 370 -13.46 -33.77 5.08
CA THR A 370 -12.46 -32.71 4.96
C THR A 370 -13.15 -31.38 4.67
N ARG A 371 -12.75 -30.38 5.46
CA ARG A 371 -13.27 -29.02 5.37
C ARG A 371 -12.25 -28.16 4.66
N TRP A 372 -12.68 -27.59 3.53
CA TRP A 372 -11.90 -26.67 2.72
C TRP A 372 -12.20 -25.24 3.16
N ALA A 373 -11.16 -24.42 3.22
CA ALA A 373 -11.26 -23.00 3.50
C ALA A 373 -10.39 -22.24 2.48
N LEU A 374 -10.73 -20.97 2.26
CA LEU A 374 -9.83 -20.06 1.57
C LEU A 374 -8.58 -19.88 2.43
N SER A 375 -7.46 -20.45 1.98
CA SER A 375 -6.16 -20.29 2.59
C SER A 375 -5.43 -19.11 1.94
N HIS A 376 -4.70 -18.34 2.74
CA HIS A 376 -3.79 -17.29 2.30
C HIS A 376 -2.63 -17.86 1.47
N GLY A 377 -2.14 -19.07 1.77
CA GLY A 377 -1.13 -19.74 0.95
C GLY A 377 0.32 -19.39 1.29
N ASP A 378 0.54 -18.19 1.84
CA ASP A 378 1.85 -17.69 2.30
C ASP A 378 1.75 -16.89 3.61
N TYR A 379 1.02 -17.43 4.60
CA TYR A 379 0.75 -16.73 5.86
C TYR A 379 1.92 -16.80 6.83
N HIS A 380 2.74 -15.73 6.91
CA HIS A 380 3.92 -15.66 7.79
C HIS A 380 4.13 -14.27 8.39
N PRO A 381 4.93 -14.10 9.46
CA PRO A 381 5.08 -12.82 10.18
C PRO A 381 5.42 -11.59 9.31
N LYS A 382 6.17 -11.76 8.21
CA LYS A 382 6.50 -10.62 7.32
C LYS A 382 5.35 -10.12 6.44
N ASN A 383 4.29 -10.91 6.26
CA ASN A 383 3.09 -10.56 5.47
C ASN A 383 1.95 -10.03 6.36
N ILE A 384 2.24 -9.80 7.64
CA ILE A 384 1.29 -9.34 8.65
C ILE A 384 1.77 -7.98 9.11
N ILE A 385 1.05 -6.92 8.78
CA ILE A 385 1.35 -5.56 9.22
C ILE A 385 0.62 -5.28 10.52
N VAL A 386 1.35 -4.79 11.52
CA VAL A 386 0.82 -4.33 12.80
C VAL A 386 0.89 -2.80 12.81
N GLY A 387 -0.27 -2.16 12.92
CA GLY A 387 -0.43 -0.71 12.92
C GLY A 387 -1.36 -0.22 14.03
N GLN A 388 -1.54 1.11 14.10
CA GLN A 388 -2.44 1.81 15.01
C GLN A 388 -3.10 2.96 14.22
N ASP A 389 -4.38 3.23 14.48
CA ASP A 389 -5.08 4.36 13.83
C ASP A 389 -4.67 5.69 14.44
N ILE A 390 -4.52 5.72 15.76
CA ILE A 390 -4.09 6.89 16.52
C ILE A 390 -2.67 6.62 17.02
N ALA A 391 -1.76 7.53 16.69
CA ALA A 391 -0.38 7.44 17.14
C ALA A 391 -0.36 7.40 18.68
N HIS A 392 0.40 6.44 19.23
CA HIS A 392 0.57 6.23 20.67
C HIS A 392 -0.67 5.72 21.44
N ASP A 393 -1.77 5.32 20.77
CA ASP A 393 -2.90 4.64 21.42
C ASP A 393 -2.95 3.14 21.05
N PRO A 394 -2.48 2.24 21.95
CA PRO A 394 -2.49 0.80 21.72
C PRO A 394 -3.90 0.18 21.63
N ALA A 395 -4.94 0.88 22.04
CA ALA A 395 -6.33 0.42 21.91
C ALA A 395 -6.78 0.44 20.45
N THR A 396 -6.19 1.31 19.63
CA THR A 396 -6.48 1.42 18.19
C THR A 396 -5.64 0.49 17.31
N ALA A 397 -4.93 -0.46 17.93
CA ALA A 397 -4.07 -1.38 17.19
C ALA A 397 -4.87 -2.31 16.27
N PHE A 398 -4.30 -2.57 15.10
CA PHE A 398 -4.84 -3.49 14.11
C PHE A 398 -3.75 -4.37 13.50
N VAL A 399 -4.20 -5.51 12.98
CA VAL A 399 -3.42 -6.40 12.12
C VAL A 399 -4.03 -6.36 10.72
N SER A 400 -3.20 -6.05 9.72
CA SER A 400 -3.56 -6.03 8.30
C SER A 400 -2.67 -7.01 7.53
N VAL A 401 -3.26 -7.91 6.75
CA VAL A 401 -2.50 -8.97 6.05
C VAL A 401 -2.45 -8.65 4.57
N ILE A 402 -1.29 -8.90 3.98
CA ILE A 402 -0.96 -8.53 2.60
C ILE A 402 -0.44 -9.75 1.83
N ASP A 403 -0.35 -9.62 0.50
CA ASP A 403 0.24 -10.62 -0.40
C ASP A 403 -0.54 -11.94 -0.54
N PHE A 404 -1.75 -11.84 -1.08
CA PHE A 404 -2.64 -12.96 -1.38
C PHE A 404 -2.27 -13.72 -2.68
N GLY A 405 -1.08 -13.50 -3.24
CA GLY A 405 -0.64 -14.07 -4.52
C GLY A 405 -0.55 -15.61 -4.56
N ASN A 406 -0.52 -16.25 -3.39
CA ASN A 406 -0.47 -17.70 -3.23
C ASN A 406 -1.79 -18.30 -2.72
N SER A 407 -2.88 -17.53 -2.66
CA SER A 407 -4.16 -17.98 -2.10
C SER A 407 -4.72 -19.20 -2.83
N LEU A 408 -5.33 -20.12 -2.07
CA LEU A 408 -5.86 -21.38 -2.60
C LEU A 408 -6.96 -21.96 -1.71
N MET A 409 -7.76 -22.90 -2.24
CA MET A 409 -8.69 -23.69 -1.43
C MET A 409 -7.97 -24.89 -0.82
N TYR A 410 -7.82 -24.91 0.50
CA TYR A 410 -7.08 -25.95 1.21
C TYR A 410 -7.59 -26.13 2.66
N PRO A 411 -7.24 -27.21 3.38
CA PRO A 411 -7.63 -27.34 4.77
C PRO A 411 -7.03 -26.21 5.62
N ALA A 412 -7.84 -25.59 6.48
CA ALA A 412 -7.42 -24.46 7.32
C ALA A 412 -6.17 -24.73 8.20
N ALA A 413 -5.89 -26.00 8.51
CA ALA A 413 -4.69 -26.40 9.22
C ALA A 413 -3.39 -26.09 8.44
N PHE A 414 -3.49 -25.86 7.13
CA PHE A 414 -2.37 -25.54 6.27
C PHE A 414 -1.70 -24.22 6.63
N ASP A 415 -2.44 -23.11 6.59
CA ASP A 415 -1.85 -21.81 6.93
C ASP A 415 -1.39 -21.76 8.38
N VAL A 416 -2.09 -22.44 9.29
CA VAL A 416 -1.67 -22.53 10.70
C VAL A 416 -0.34 -23.27 10.83
N GLY A 417 -0.20 -24.43 10.18
CA GLY A 417 1.06 -25.18 10.17
C GLY A 417 2.18 -24.40 9.47
N TYR A 418 1.86 -23.72 8.37
CA TYR A 418 2.79 -22.88 7.61
C TYR A 418 3.32 -21.72 8.44
N PHE A 419 2.42 -20.98 9.11
CA PHE A 419 2.79 -19.89 9.99
C PHE A 419 3.72 -20.33 11.11
N LEU A 420 3.40 -21.44 11.79
CA LEU A 420 4.21 -21.95 12.90
C LEU A 420 5.61 -22.38 12.44
N ALA A 421 5.71 -23.04 11.28
CA ALA A 421 6.99 -23.39 10.69
C ALA A 421 7.82 -22.15 10.29
N GLN A 422 7.19 -21.20 9.61
CA GLN A 422 7.83 -19.95 9.19
C GLN A 422 8.25 -19.11 10.40
N PHE A 423 7.44 -19.05 11.45
CA PHE A 423 7.77 -18.35 12.69
C PHE A 423 9.03 -18.92 13.32
N GLU A 424 9.09 -20.24 13.55
CA GLU A 424 10.29 -20.89 14.11
C GLU A 424 11.53 -20.67 13.24
N SER A 425 11.39 -20.73 11.91
CA SER A 425 12.50 -20.54 10.99
C SER A 425 12.98 -19.08 10.92
N GLN A 426 12.06 -18.11 10.88
CA GLN A 426 12.41 -16.69 10.77
C GLN A 426 13.05 -16.16 12.06
N PHE A 427 12.68 -16.73 13.21
CA PHE A 427 13.20 -16.36 14.52
C PHE A 427 14.22 -17.36 15.08
N GLU A 428 14.82 -18.24 14.25
CA GLU A 428 15.79 -19.25 14.71
C GLU A 428 17.00 -18.62 15.43
N LYS A 429 17.38 -17.40 15.03
CA LYS A 429 18.47 -16.61 15.66
C LYS A 429 18.03 -15.83 16.91
N HIS A 430 16.75 -15.94 17.30
CA HIS A 430 16.11 -15.24 18.41
C HIS A 430 15.38 -16.23 19.32
N PRO A 431 16.10 -17.14 20.01
CA PRO A 431 15.50 -18.19 20.83
C PRO A 431 14.60 -17.68 21.96
N GLU A 432 14.85 -16.46 22.45
CA GLU A 432 14.01 -15.76 23.42
C GLU A 432 12.59 -15.48 22.89
N ILE A 433 12.46 -15.09 21.62
CA ILE A 433 11.18 -14.85 20.94
C ILE A 433 10.41 -16.16 20.83
N ILE A 434 11.07 -17.23 20.37
CA ILE A 434 10.46 -18.57 20.24
C ILE A 434 10.00 -19.10 21.60
N ARG A 435 10.79 -18.88 22.66
CA ARG A 435 10.46 -19.34 24.02
C ARG A 435 9.26 -18.59 24.60
N GLN A 436 9.15 -17.29 24.32
CA GLN A 436 8.05 -16.46 24.79
C GLN A 436 6.76 -16.76 24.02
N TYR A 437 6.79 -16.62 22.70
CA TYR A 437 5.61 -16.77 21.84
C TYR A 437 5.38 -18.23 21.46
N LYS A 438 4.89 -19.00 22.43
CA LYS A 438 4.70 -20.45 22.29
C LYS A 438 3.65 -20.78 21.24
N GLU A 439 3.90 -21.83 20.46
CA GLU A 439 2.93 -22.42 19.52
C GLU A 439 1.56 -22.68 20.17
N SER A 440 1.54 -23.09 21.44
CA SER A 440 0.29 -23.33 22.18
C SER A 440 -0.60 -22.10 22.32
N VAL A 441 0.00 -20.90 22.43
CA VAL A 441 -0.73 -19.63 22.54
C VAL A 441 -1.43 -19.31 21.22
N PHE A 442 -0.69 -19.40 20.10
CA PHE A 442 -1.25 -19.20 18.76
C PHE A 442 -2.37 -20.20 18.46
N LEU A 443 -2.13 -21.48 18.71
CA LEU A 443 -3.12 -22.53 18.46
C LEU A 443 -4.37 -22.35 19.31
N LYS A 444 -4.22 -21.99 20.58
CA LYS A 444 -5.37 -21.72 21.46
C LYS A 444 -6.22 -20.58 20.90
N ALA A 445 -5.60 -19.42 20.63
CA ALA A 445 -6.28 -18.25 20.10
C ALA A 445 -6.99 -18.52 18.75
N TYR A 446 -6.30 -19.25 17.85
CA TYR A 446 -6.88 -19.67 16.59
C TYR A 446 -8.10 -20.58 16.81
N MET A 447 -7.96 -21.62 17.63
CA MET A 447 -9.02 -22.62 17.86
C MET A 447 -10.25 -22.05 18.57
N GLU A 448 -10.06 -21.06 19.47
CA GLU A 448 -11.17 -20.35 20.13
C GLU A 448 -11.95 -19.45 19.15
N SER A 449 -11.29 -18.99 18.09
CA SER A 449 -11.89 -18.08 17.10
C SER A 449 -12.44 -18.80 15.87
N ALA A 450 -11.88 -19.96 15.52
CA ALA A 450 -12.26 -20.74 14.35
C ALA A 450 -13.52 -21.57 14.60
N LYS A 451 -14.38 -21.67 13.58
CA LYS A 451 -15.62 -22.44 13.63
C LYS A 451 -15.43 -23.79 12.95
N ASN A 452 -16.15 -24.81 13.43
CA ASN A 452 -16.26 -26.14 12.78
C ASN A 452 -14.93 -26.87 12.54
N LEU A 453 -13.98 -26.77 13.48
CA LEU A 453 -12.70 -27.48 13.36
C LEU A 453 -12.85 -29.00 13.47
N PRO A 454 -12.09 -29.79 12.67
CA PRO A 454 -12.11 -31.24 12.76
C PRO A 454 -11.46 -31.73 14.08
N LYS A 455 -11.89 -32.90 14.57
CA LYS A 455 -11.39 -33.46 15.85
C LYS A 455 -9.87 -33.69 15.84
N ASP A 456 -9.31 -33.99 14.67
CA ASP A 456 -7.89 -34.21 14.43
C ASP A 456 -7.15 -32.95 13.96
N PHE A 457 -7.74 -31.75 14.07
CA PHE A 457 -7.16 -30.49 13.61
C PHE A 457 -5.70 -30.29 14.03
N LYS A 458 -5.38 -30.52 15.31
CA LYS A 458 -3.99 -30.40 15.81
C LYS A 458 -3.03 -31.35 15.11
N LYS A 459 -3.47 -32.56 14.72
CA LYS A 459 -2.65 -33.50 13.94
C LYS A 459 -2.44 -32.98 12.52
N GLN A 460 -3.48 -32.43 11.90
CA GLN A 460 -3.37 -31.80 10.56
C GLN A 460 -2.41 -30.61 10.57
N VAL A 461 -2.42 -29.77 11.61
CA VAL A 461 -1.45 -28.68 11.75
C VAL A 461 -0.02 -29.19 11.74
N GLN A 462 0.27 -30.27 12.47
CA GLN A 462 1.61 -30.86 12.49
C GLN A 462 2.03 -31.43 11.13
N LEU A 463 1.09 -32.03 10.39
CA LEU A 463 1.33 -32.44 9.00
C LEU A 463 1.73 -31.25 8.13
N PHE A 464 0.99 -30.14 8.19
CA PHE A 464 1.27 -28.98 7.36
C PHE A 464 2.48 -28.17 7.83
N LYS A 465 2.83 -28.22 9.11
CA LYS A 465 4.11 -27.71 9.63
C LYS A 465 5.28 -28.48 9.01
N LEU A 466 5.18 -29.81 8.93
CA LEU A 466 6.18 -30.63 8.24
C LEU A 466 6.29 -30.29 6.75
N ARG A 467 5.15 -30.12 6.08
CA ARG A 467 5.09 -29.70 4.67
C ARG A 467 5.76 -28.34 4.45
N ALA A 468 5.50 -27.37 5.33
CA ALA A 468 6.10 -26.05 5.28
C ALA A 468 7.61 -26.11 5.48
N ASN A 469 8.11 -26.95 6.39
CA ASN A 469 9.55 -27.16 6.56
C ASN A 469 10.22 -27.67 5.28
N LEU A 470 9.58 -28.54 4.49
CA LEU A 470 10.11 -28.99 3.20
C LEU A 470 10.20 -27.82 2.19
N SER A 471 9.24 -26.91 2.22
CA SER A 471 9.25 -25.69 1.40
C SER A 471 10.40 -24.75 1.80
N ILE A 472 10.57 -24.51 3.10
CA ILE A 472 11.66 -23.67 3.64
C ILE A 472 13.03 -24.27 3.27
N ALA A 473 13.18 -25.58 3.43
CA ALA A 473 14.41 -26.29 3.12
C ALA A 473 14.75 -26.24 1.61
N SER A 474 13.74 -26.40 0.75
CA SER A 474 13.86 -26.20 -0.71
C SER A 474 14.29 -24.77 -1.06
N PHE A 475 13.77 -23.76 -0.35
CA PHE A 475 14.22 -22.37 -0.49
C PHE A 475 15.68 -22.19 -0.06
N TYR A 476 16.09 -22.73 1.10
CA TYR A 476 17.49 -22.68 1.55
C TYR A 476 18.45 -23.25 0.53
N ILE A 477 18.12 -24.37 -0.11
CA ILE A 477 18.93 -24.94 -1.20
C ILE A 477 19.08 -23.95 -2.36
N LYS A 478 17.97 -23.35 -2.81
CA LYS A 478 17.99 -22.38 -3.92
C LYS A 478 18.83 -21.14 -3.64
N VAL A 479 18.91 -20.71 -2.38
CA VAL A 479 19.70 -19.53 -1.98
C VAL A 479 21.10 -19.89 -1.46
N GLY A 480 21.58 -21.11 -1.71
CA GLY A 480 22.93 -21.53 -1.33
C GLY A 480 23.12 -21.82 0.17
N LYS A 481 22.04 -21.96 0.94
CA LYS A 481 22.03 -22.28 2.38
C LYS A 481 21.67 -23.76 2.66
N GLY A 482 21.72 -24.62 1.65
CA GLY A 482 21.31 -26.03 1.72
C GLY A 482 22.11 -26.92 2.67
N GLU A 483 23.24 -26.43 3.20
CA GLU A 483 24.08 -27.14 4.17
C GLU A 483 24.31 -26.34 5.46
N SER A 484 23.59 -25.23 5.63
CA SER A 484 23.69 -24.38 6.82
C SER A 484 23.24 -25.11 8.10
N GLU A 485 23.66 -24.60 9.27
CA GLU A 485 23.18 -25.12 10.56
C GLU A 485 21.67 -24.91 10.72
N GLU A 486 21.10 -23.84 10.14
CA GLU A 486 19.65 -23.63 10.05
C GLU A 486 18.96 -24.78 9.30
N MET A 487 19.51 -25.18 8.15
CA MET A 487 18.98 -26.31 7.37
C MET A 487 19.08 -27.65 8.14
N LYS A 488 20.20 -27.90 8.80
CA LYS A 488 20.39 -29.09 9.65
C LYS A 488 19.39 -29.14 10.81
N GLY A 489 19.18 -28.01 11.49
CA GLY A 489 18.17 -27.85 12.54
C GLY A 489 16.76 -28.14 12.03
N LEU A 490 16.41 -27.57 10.87
CA LEU A 490 15.13 -27.76 10.19
C LEU A 490 14.86 -29.22 9.83
N ILE A 491 15.83 -29.93 9.23
CA ILE A 491 15.71 -31.36 8.89
C ILE A 491 15.57 -32.21 10.15
N LYS A 492 16.37 -31.95 11.19
CA LYS A 492 16.30 -32.69 12.47
C LYS A 492 14.92 -32.55 13.13
N ARG A 493 14.39 -31.32 13.20
CA ARG A 493 13.04 -31.04 13.73
C ARG A 493 11.96 -31.73 12.89
N SER A 494 12.08 -31.68 11.58
CA SER A 494 11.15 -32.33 10.63
C SER A 494 11.12 -33.85 10.78
N MET A 495 12.27 -34.50 10.93
CA MET A 495 12.36 -35.94 11.17
C MET A 495 11.75 -36.35 12.52
N LYS A 496 11.95 -35.54 13.57
CA LYS A 496 11.32 -35.76 14.88
C LYS A 496 9.79 -35.66 14.79
N LEU A 497 9.30 -34.65 14.06
CA LEU A 497 7.88 -34.43 13.86
C LEU A 497 7.21 -35.59 13.12
N ALA A 498 7.84 -36.06 12.03
CA ALA A 498 7.36 -37.21 11.27
C ALA A 498 7.28 -38.49 12.12
N LYS A 499 8.30 -38.77 12.95
CA LYS A 499 8.33 -39.95 13.84
C LYS A 499 7.24 -39.93 14.91
N ALA A 500 6.91 -38.76 15.45
CA ALA A 500 6.02 -38.63 16.59
C ALA A 500 4.52 -38.66 16.24
N LYS A 501 4.14 -38.40 14.98
CA LYS A 501 2.74 -38.04 14.65
C LYS A 501 2.19 -38.57 13.31
N LEU A 502 3.00 -39.18 12.44
CA LEU A 502 2.54 -39.74 11.15
C LEU A 502 2.36 -41.28 11.14
N LYS A 503 2.48 -41.93 12.30
CA LYS A 503 2.02 -43.31 12.52
C LYS A 503 0.53 -43.34 12.84
#